data_AF-A0A9E3ED09-F1
#
_entry.id   AF-A0A9E3ED09-F1
#
_cell.length_a   1.000
_cell.length_b   1.000
_cell.length_c   1.000
_cell.angle_alpha   90.00
_cell.angle_beta   90.00
_cell.angle_gamma   90.00
#
_symmetry.space_group_name_H-M   'P 1'
#
loop_
_entity.id
_entity.type
_entity.pdbx_description
1 polymer ?
#
loop_
_entity_poly.entity_id
_entity_poly.type
_entity_poly.pdbx_seq_one_letter_code
_entity_poly.pdbx_strand_id
1 'polypeptide(L)'
;MAPESIAMGIPSNVLEIMPPSPYSQVRERLRDGDIVLCQGRDPFSKLIQWSTGSPWSHVGMVFRVDSLDQVIIVESVEKIGVRAVALEDFLSRDSAGAHPYPGKILFVRHQELKGDVSDPRVRALATFAFSK
;
A
#
# COMPACT_ATOMS: atom_id res chain seq x y z
N MET A 1 -5.61 30.47 -16.12
CA MET A 1 -6.48 29.43 -15.53
C MET A 1 -5.69 28.83 -14.38
N ALA A 2 -6.05 29.12 -13.13
CA ALA A 2 -5.37 28.49 -11.99
C ALA A 2 -5.68 26.98 -12.03
N PRO A 3 -4.73 26.10 -11.71
CA PRO A 3 -5.05 24.67 -11.60
C PRO A 3 -6.16 24.53 -10.56
N GLU A 4 -7.25 23.85 -10.93
CA GLU A 4 -8.21 23.37 -9.95
C GLU A 4 -7.42 22.68 -8.85
N SER A 5 -7.64 23.09 -7.60
CA SER A 5 -7.01 22.42 -6.47
C SER A 5 -7.45 20.96 -6.55
N ILE A 6 -6.54 20.05 -6.93
CA ILE A 6 -6.78 18.62 -6.85
C ILE A 6 -7.12 18.37 -5.38
N ALA A 7 -8.40 18.12 -5.11
CA ALA A 7 -8.83 17.79 -3.76
C ALA A 7 -8.01 16.58 -3.32
N MET A 8 -7.34 16.68 -2.18
CA MET A 8 -6.58 15.56 -1.63
C MET A 8 -7.52 14.37 -1.49
N GLY A 9 -7.27 13.30 -2.24
CA GLY A 9 -8.14 12.11 -2.25
C GLY A 9 -8.18 11.38 -0.89
N ILE A 10 -7.24 11.70 0.00
CA ILE A 10 -7.17 11.18 1.37
C ILE A 10 -7.08 12.38 2.34
N PRO A 11 -7.96 12.49 3.35
CA PRO A 11 -7.88 13.52 4.37
C PRO A 11 -6.53 13.50 5.09
N SER A 12 -5.94 14.67 5.33
CA SER A 12 -4.62 14.80 5.98
C SER A 12 -4.58 14.24 7.40
N ASN A 13 -5.72 14.21 8.10
CA ASN A 13 -5.86 13.70 9.47
C ASN A 13 -6.35 12.25 9.54
N VAL A 14 -6.44 11.52 8.42
CA VAL A 14 -7.01 10.16 8.37
C VAL A 14 -6.33 9.21 9.38
N LEU A 15 -5.02 9.36 9.56
CA LEU A 15 -4.20 8.55 10.47
C LEU A 15 -4.41 8.86 11.95
N GLU A 16 -5.10 9.95 12.28
CA GLU A 16 -5.45 10.35 13.64
C GLU A 16 -6.87 9.90 14.00
N ILE A 17 -7.78 9.94 13.03
CA ILE A 17 -9.21 9.68 13.26
C ILE A 17 -9.61 8.22 13.04
N MET A 18 -8.87 7.46 12.23
CA MET A 18 -9.19 6.06 11.99
C MET A 18 -8.58 5.16 13.08
N PRO A 19 -9.39 4.34 13.77
CA PRO A 19 -8.86 3.37 14.73
C PRO A 19 -8.07 2.26 14.00
N PRO A 20 -7.01 1.72 14.63
CA PRO A 20 -6.31 0.57 14.09
C PRO A 20 -7.25 -0.65 14.00
N SER A 21 -7.10 -1.42 12.93
CA SER A 21 -7.88 -2.65 12.71
C SER A 21 -7.00 -3.89 12.95
N PRO A 22 -7.51 -4.98 13.54
CA PRO A 22 -6.78 -6.23 13.66
C PRO A 22 -6.39 -6.80 12.29
N TYR A 23 -5.23 -7.47 12.23
CA TYR A 23 -4.70 -8.06 11.01
C TYR A 23 -5.72 -8.94 10.27
N SER A 24 -6.42 -9.83 10.98
CA SER A 24 -7.42 -10.73 10.38
C SER A 24 -8.52 -9.97 9.65
N GLN A 25 -9.07 -8.93 10.26
CA GLN A 25 -10.10 -8.09 9.65
C GLN A 25 -9.59 -7.31 8.45
N VAL A 26 -8.34 -6.83 8.50
CA VAL A 26 -7.71 -6.17 7.35
C VAL A 26 -7.57 -7.18 6.20
N ARG A 27 -6.93 -8.34 6.45
CA ARG A 27 -6.69 -9.40 5.46
C ARG A 27 -7.96 -9.85 4.74
N GLU A 28 -9.08 -9.95 5.43
CA GLU A 28 -10.38 -10.34 4.84
C GLU A 28 -10.98 -9.26 3.92
N ARG A 29 -10.70 -7.98 4.19
CA ARG A 29 -11.24 -6.85 3.43
C ARG A 29 -10.41 -6.49 2.20
N LEU A 30 -9.14 -6.87 2.21
CA LEU A 30 -8.19 -6.61 1.13
C LEU A 30 -8.58 -7.31 -0.16
N ARG A 31 -8.45 -6.57 -1.25
CA ARG A 31 -8.77 -7.00 -2.61
C ARG A 31 -7.66 -6.60 -3.58
N ASP A 32 -7.70 -7.22 -4.76
CA ASP A 32 -6.76 -6.91 -5.84
C ASP A 32 -6.84 -5.44 -6.25
N GLY A 33 -5.69 -4.81 -6.37
CA GLY A 33 -5.58 -3.39 -6.72
C GLY A 33 -5.80 -2.43 -5.55
N ASP A 34 -6.02 -2.92 -4.32
CA ASP A 34 -5.89 -2.05 -3.15
C ASP A 34 -4.47 -1.49 -3.06
N ILE A 35 -4.36 -0.27 -2.55
CA ILE A 35 -3.09 0.42 -2.38
C ILE A 35 -2.77 0.42 -0.89
N VAL A 36 -1.54 0.03 -0.56
CA VAL A 36 -0.98 0.21 0.77
C VAL A 36 -0.16 1.48 0.79
N LEU A 37 -0.46 2.37 1.73
CA LEU A 37 0.26 3.62 1.98
C LEU A 37 0.89 3.55 3.36
N CYS A 38 2.16 3.93 3.45
CA CYS A 38 2.89 3.84 4.70
C CYS A 38 3.45 5.20 5.11
N GLN A 39 3.32 5.49 6.41
CA GLN A 39 4.00 6.57 7.09
C GLN A 39 5.13 5.97 7.92
N GLY A 40 6.30 5.78 7.29
CA GLY A 40 7.48 5.25 7.95
C GLY A 40 8.14 6.26 8.90
N ARG A 41 8.88 5.76 9.89
CA ARG A 41 9.57 6.57 10.91
C ARG A 41 11.09 6.61 10.77
N ASP A 42 11.64 5.82 9.87
CA ASP A 42 13.08 5.80 9.58
C ASP A 42 13.54 7.11 8.90
N PRO A 43 14.85 7.41 8.91
CA PRO A 43 15.37 8.67 8.38
C PRO A 43 15.04 8.91 6.90
N PHE A 44 15.01 7.85 6.09
CA PHE A 44 14.72 7.97 4.66
C PHE A 44 13.23 8.26 4.44
N SER A 45 12.35 7.58 5.19
CA SER A 45 10.92 7.89 5.20
C SER A 45 10.64 9.35 5.57
N LYS A 46 11.32 9.88 6.59
CA LYS A 46 11.18 11.29 6.99
C LYS A 46 11.65 12.27 5.92
N LEU A 47 12.71 11.93 5.19
CA LEU A 47 13.20 12.74 4.07
C LEU A 47 12.15 12.82 2.95
N ILE A 48 11.56 11.69 2.55
CA ILE A 48 10.49 11.65 1.54
C ILE A 48 9.29 12.49 2.00
N GLN A 49 8.86 12.32 3.25
CA GLN A 49 7.72 13.05 3.81
C GLN A 49 7.95 14.57 3.78
N TRP A 50 9.14 15.00 4.19
CA TRP A 50 9.52 16.41 4.15
C TRP A 50 9.59 16.96 2.72
N SER A 51 10.23 16.25 1.80
CA SER A 51 10.41 16.71 0.42
C SER A 51 9.11 16.76 -0.38
N THR A 52 8.15 15.89 -0.04
CA THR A 52 6.85 15.82 -0.72
C THR A 52 5.74 16.60 -0.03
N GLY A 53 5.97 17.10 1.19
CA GLY A 53 4.91 17.71 2.01
C GLY A 53 3.78 16.74 2.34
N SER A 54 4.04 15.43 2.34
CA SER A 54 3.06 14.36 2.49
C SER A 54 3.44 13.45 3.66
N PRO A 55 2.48 12.87 4.41
CA PRO A 55 2.79 11.88 5.44
C PRO A 55 3.22 10.52 4.86
N TRP A 56 2.99 10.29 3.57
CA TRP A 56 3.26 9.01 2.92
C TRP A 56 4.70 8.95 2.42
N SER A 57 5.46 7.97 2.93
CA SER A 57 6.84 7.71 2.49
C SER A 57 6.98 6.49 1.60
N HIS A 58 5.98 5.61 1.56
CA HIS A 58 6.04 4.39 0.77
C HIS A 58 4.66 3.98 0.27
N VAL A 59 4.64 3.29 -0.87
CA VAL A 59 3.42 2.78 -1.49
C VAL A 59 3.66 1.38 -2.08
N GLY A 60 2.64 0.55 -2.02
CA GLY A 60 2.59 -0.74 -2.69
C GLY A 60 1.18 -1.06 -3.17
N MET A 61 1.05 -2.13 -3.93
CA MET A 61 -0.23 -2.62 -4.44
C MET A 61 -0.51 -4.02 -3.91
N VAL A 62 -1.76 -4.27 -3.55
CA VAL A 62 -2.23 -5.52 -2.99
C VAL A 62 -2.73 -6.42 -4.12
N PHE A 63 -2.36 -7.69 -4.04
CA PHE A 63 -2.98 -8.75 -4.83
C PHE A 63 -3.25 -9.96 -3.94
N ARG A 64 -4.32 -10.70 -4.23
CA ARG A 64 -4.68 -11.96 -3.59
C ARG A 64 -4.27 -13.11 -4.49
N VAL A 65 -3.68 -14.11 -3.87
CA VAL A 65 -3.37 -15.40 -4.49
C VAL A 65 -4.33 -16.42 -3.88
N ASP A 66 -5.54 -16.47 -4.41
CA ASP A 66 -6.64 -17.26 -3.84
C ASP A 66 -6.31 -18.76 -3.76
N SER A 67 -5.50 -19.29 -4.70
CA SER A 67 -5.06 -20.69 -4.69
C SER A 67 -4.17 -21.05 -3.49
N LEU A 68 -3.56 -20.06 -2.84
CA LEU A 68 -2.70 -20.22 -1.67
C LEU A 68 -3.30 -19.59 -0.40
N ASP A 69 -4.50 -19.00 -0.50
CA ASP A 69 -5.07 -18.12 0.52
C ASP A 69 -4.05 -17.09 1.03
N GLN A 70 -3.29 -16.46 0.12
CA GLN A 70 -2.29 -15.45 0.48
C GLN A 70 -2.67 -14.08 -0.04
N VAL A 71 -2.32 -13.06 0.74
CA VAL A 71 -2.32 -11.67 0.28
C VAL A 71 -0.87 -11.26 0.11
N ILE A 72 -0.54 -10.73 -1.05
CA ILE A 72 0.79 -10.25 -1.39
C ILE A 72 0.77 -8.73 -1.62
N ILE A 73 1.88 -8.10 -1.30
CA ILE A 73 2.17 -6.71 -1.62
C ILE A 73 3.22 -6.69 -2.72
N VAL A 74 2.88 -6.08 -3.84
CA VAL A 74 3.83 -5.71 -4.90
C VAL A 74 4.30 -4.30 -4.63
N GLU A 75 5.60 -4.14 -4.44
CA GLU A 75 6.22 -2.87 -4.06
C GLU A 75 7.57 -2.70 -4.74
N SER A 76 8.04 -1.46 -4.78
CA SER A 76 9.41 -1.13 -5.16
C SER A 76 10.12 -0.51 -3.98
N VAL A 77 11.15 -1.16 -3.46
CA VAL A 77 11.96 -0.66 -2.34
C VAL A 77 13.29 -0.16 -2.89
N GLU A 78 13.71 1.08 -2.59
CA GLU A 78 14.86 1.74 -3.22
C GLU A 78 16.14 0.91 -3.26
N LYS A 79 16.41 0.11 -2.23
CA LYS A 79 17.64 -0.70 -2.11
C LYS A 79 17.51 -2.11 -2.70
N ILE A 80 16.31 -2.57 -3.01
CA ILE A 80 16.03 -3.97 -3.40
C ILE A 80 15.48 -4.04 -4.83
N GLY A 81 14.69 -3.05 -5.23
CA GLY A 81 13.93 -3.05 -6.47
C GLY A 81 12.49 -3.53 -6.29
N VAL A 82 11.89 -3.98 -7.39
CA VAL A 82 10.50 -4.47 -7.44
C VAL A 82 10.42 -5.89 -6.88
N ARG A 83 9.50 -6.13 -5.96
CA ARG A 83 9.29 -7.45 -5.33
C ARG A 83 7.81 -7.70 -5.00
N ALA A 84 7.48 -8.97 -4.82
CA ALA A 84 6.23 -9.41 -4.22
C ALA A 84 6.53 -10.08 -2.87
N VAL A 85 5.89 -9.60 -1.80
CA VAL A 85 6.08 -10.14 -0.43
C VAL A 85 4.74 -10.49 0.19
N ALA A 86 4.70 -11.48 1.08
CA ALA A 86 3.50 -11.79 1.83
C ALA A 86 3.11 -10.59 2.73
N LEU A 87 1.81 -10.35 2.88
CA LEU A 87 1.29 -9.27 3.74
C LEU A 87 1.80 -9.39 5.18
N GLU A 88 1.89 -10.62 5.71
CA GLU A 88 2.42 -10.84 7.05
C GLU A 88 3.87 -10.39 7.18
N ASP A 89 4.73 -10.76 6.22
CA ASP A 89 6.13 -10.32 6.20
C ASP A 89 6.22 -8.80 6.02
N PHE A 90 5.39 -8.21 5.17
CA PHE A 90 5.35 -6.76 4.96
C PHE A 90 5.01 -5.98 6.24
N LEU A 91 4.11 -6.51 7.07
CA LEU A 91 3.68 -5.85 8.32
C LEU A 91 4.63 -6.14 9.48
N SER A 92 5.14 -7.38 9.56
CA SER A 92 5.95 -7.86 10.69
C SER A 92 7.44 -7.60 10.53
N ARG A 93 7.89 -7.13 9.35
CA ARG A 93 9.30 -6.90 9.04
C ARG A 93 9.52 -5.55 8.38
N ASP A 94 10.55 -4.85 8.83
CA ASP A 94 11.13 -3.68 8.20
C ASP A 94 11.95 -4.13 6.99
N SER A 95 12.45 -3.17 6.20
CA SER A 95 13.26 -3.49 5.02
C SER A 95 14.56 -4.24 5.35
N ALA A 96 14.97 -4.29 6.62
CA ALA A 96 16.11 -5.08 7.10
C ALA A 96 15.72 -6.48 7.62
N GLY A 97 14.42 -6.79 7.72
CA GLY A 97 13.90 -8.10 8.10
C GLY A 97 13.74 -8.34 9.61
N ALA A 98 14.01 -7.34 10.46
CA ALA A 98 14.29 -7.55 11.88
C ALA A 98 13.17 -7.10 12.84
N HIS A 99 12.36 -6.11 12.46
CA HIS A 99 11.34 -5.52 13.34
C HIS A 99 10.04 -5.25 12.59
N PRO A 100 8.87 -5.15 13.25
CA PRO A 100 7.64 -4.71 12.61
C PRO A 100 7.80 -3.37 11.88
N TYR A 101 7.01 -3.15 10.82
CA TYR A 101 7.07 -1.92 10.04
C TYR A 101 6.99 -0.69 10.97
N PRO A 102 8.02 0.19 10.98
CA PRO A 102 8.09 1.27 11.94
C PRO A 102 7.19 2.42 11.49
N GLY A 103 5.90 2.38 11.82
CA GLY A 103 4.99 3.45 11.37
C GLY A 103 3.51 3.13 11.43
N LYS A 104 2.74 3.93 10.68
CA LYS A 104 1.32 3.70 10.42
C LYS A 104 1.13 3.23 8.98
N ILE A 105 0.17 2.34 8.77
CA ILE A 105 -0.16 1.78 7.47
C ILE A 105 -1.64 2.01 7.21
N LEU A 106 -1.97 2.45 6.01
CA LEU A 106 -3.33 2.66 5.54
C LEU A 106 -3.53 1.86 4.25
N PHE A 107 -4.59 1.06 4.21
CA PHE A 107 -5.04 0.43 2.97
C PHE A 107 -6.19 1.24 2.38
N VAL A 108 -6.10 1.56 1.10
CA VAL A 108 -7.11 2.33 0.37
C VAL A 108 -7.49 1.62 -0.92
N ARG A 109 -8.75 1.79 -1.34
CA ARG A 109 -9.25 1.30 -2.62
C ARG A 109 -9.68 2.48 -3.48
N HIS A 110 -9.25 2.50 -4.73
CA HIS A 110 -9.77 3.47 -5.68
C HIS A 110 -11.28 3.22 -5.89
N GLN A 111 -12.11 4.27 -5.85
CA GLN A 111 -13.57 4.13 -5.85
C GLN A 111 -14.11 3.36 -7.06
N GLU A 112 -13.42 3.46 -8.18
CA GLU A 112 -13.82 2.77 -9.41
C GLU A 112 -13.38 1.31 -9.48
N LEU A 113 -12.41 0.88 -8.66
CA LEU A 113 -11.92 -0.50 -8.67
C LEU A 113 -12.82 -1.36 -7.78
N LYS A 114 -13.42 -2.40 -8.35
CA LYS A 114 -14.28 -3.33 -7.60
C LYS A 114 -13.49 -4.31 -6.72
N GLY A 115 -12.18 -4.42 -6.94
CA GLY A 115 -11.31 -5.31 -6.17
C GLY A 115 -11.51 -6.78 -6.55
N ASP A 116 -11.66 -7.06 -7.84
CA ASP A 116 -11.91 -8.40 -8.36
C ASP A 116 -11.11 -8.57 -9.66
N VAL A 117 -10.43 -9.71 -9.83
CA VAL A 117 -9.70 -10.11 -11.04
C VAL A 117 -10.59 -10.21 -12.29
N SER A 118 -11.91 -10.29 -12.10
CA SER A 118 -12.89 -10.18 -13.17
C SER A 118 -12.96 -8.78 -13.78
N ASP A 119 -12.58 -7.74 -13.03
CA ASP A 119 -12.47 -6.37 -13.52
C ASP A 119 -11.30 -6.24 -14.52
N PRO A 120 -11.55 -5.87 -15.78
CA PRO A 120 -10.50 -5.73 -16.79
C PRO A 120 -9.38 -4.76 -16.38
N ARG A 121 -9.68 -3.76 -15.55
CA ARG A 121 -8.70 -2.79 -15.05
C ARG A 121 -7.76 -3.40 -14.03
N VAL A 122 -8.29 -4.20 -13.11
CA VAL A 122 -7.48 -4.97 -12.15
C VAL A 122 -6.60 -5.98 -12.87
N ARG A 123 -7.15 -6.65 -13.90
CA ARG A 123 -6.35 -7.54 -14.75
C ARG A 123 -5.23 -6.81 -15.48
N ALA A 124 -5.49 -5.64 -16.04
CA ALA A 124 -4.47 -4.83 -16.70
C ALA A 124 -3.37 -4.40 -15.72
N LEU A 125 -3.72 -4.02 -14.48
CA LEU A 125 -2.77 -3.72 -13.41
C LEU A 125 -1.91 -4.95 -13.07
N ALA A 126 -2.53 -6.11 -12.89
CA ALA A 126 -1.82 -7.35 -12.60
C ALA A 126 -0.87 -7.73 -13.76
N THR A 127 -1.33 -7.63 -15.01
CA THR A 127 -0.46 -7.83 -16.17
C THR A 127 0.72 -6.87 -16.12
N PHE A 128 0.49 -5.57 -15.97
CA PHE A 128 1.59 -4.59 -15.88
C PHE A 128 2.59 -4.91 -14.74
N ALA A 129 2.08 -5.34 -13.58
CA ALA A 129 2.92 -5.64 -12.42
C ALA A 129 3.76 -6.92 -12.57
N PHE A 130 3.25 -7.94 -13.29
CA PHE A 130 3.86 -9.27 -13.32
C PHE A 130 4.36 -9.72 -14.69
N SER A 131 3.92 -9.10 -15.79
CA SER A 131 4.40 -9.40 -17.14
C SER A 131 5.73 -8.70 -17.40
N LYS A 132 6.71 -9.44 -17.89
CA LYS A 132 7.97 -8.88 -18.41
C LYS A 132 7.80 -8.40 -19.84
#